data_AF-A0A1A5D6Q8-F1
#
_entry.id   AF-A0A1A5D6Q8-F1
#
_cell.length_a   1.000
_cell.length_b   1.000
_cell.length_c   1.000
_cell.angle_alpha   90.00
_cell.angle_beta   90.00
_cell.angle_gamma   90.00
#
_symmetry.space_group_name_H-M   'P 1'
#
loop_
_entity.id
_entity.type
_entity.pdbx_description
1 polymer ?
#
loop_
_entity_poly.entity_id
_entity_poly.type
_entity_poly.pdbx_seq_one_letter_code
_entity_poly.pdbx_strand_id
1 'polypeptide(L)'
;MFTVNRIMKTQKGFSLIETMVALLIICIGILGLVALQGRAVQYANENAQRNNAAMLANDLIELMRSNRSALIDGDGLLRNASSYYKAAGSSFPTAQTTACLDGTGCTADQMATTQLAQWTQQVRNSLPLDSTLSLLKNQYVICRTDNPSDEDAPCSGTGSSVLIQIAWLGKDTCPSGENCTALDSNRREFYRVSFQP
;
A
#
# COMPACT_ATOMS: atom_id res chain seq x y z
N MET A 1 37.72 -64.35 20.40
CA MET A 1 36.45 -64.61 21.12
C MET A 1 36.14 -63.34 21.91
N PHE A 2 35.30 -62.45 21.38
CA PHE A 2 34.92 -61.18 22.04
C PHE A 2 33.46 -61.29 22.48
N THR A 3 33.24 -61.22 23.79
CA THR A 3 31.91 -61.33 24.39
C THR A 3 31.27 -59.94 24.44
N VAL A 4 30.25 -59.70 23.61
CA VAL A 4 29.46 -58.46 23.64
C VAL A 4 28.51 -58.52 24.83
N ASN A 5 28.72 -57.67 25.84
CA ASN A 5 27.85 -57.57 27.01
C ASN A 5 26.65 -56.67 26.68
N ARG A 6 25.46 -57.25 26.48
CA ARG A 6 24.23 -56.51 26.12
C ARG A 6 23.53 -56.05 27.40
N ILE A 7 23.69 -54.77 27.74
CA ILE A 7 22.94 -54.14 28.84
C ILE A 7 21.46 -54.07 28.42
N MET A 8 20.62 -54.94 28.97
CA MET A 8 19.17 -54.88 28.80
C MET A 8 18.63 -53.72 29.65
N LYS A 9 18.36 -52.57 29.01
CA LYS A 9 17.62 -51.47 29.64
C LYS A 9 16.19 -51.95 29.91
N THR A 10 15.76 -51.88 31.16
CA THR A 10 14.36 -52.13 31.55
C THR A 10 13.47 -51.05 30.95
N GLN A 11 12.53 -51.45 30.08
CA GLN A 11 11.50 -50.53 29.60
C GLN A 11 10.56 -50.20 30.77
N LYS A 12 10.65 -48.97 31.29
CA LYS A 12 9.59 -48.41 32.14
C LYS A 12 8.45 -48.03 31.19
N GLY A 13 7.34 -48.76 31.24
CA GLY A 13 6.13 -48.44 30.49
C GLY A 13 5.64 -47.04 30.85
N PHE A 14 5.19 -46.29 29.85
CA PHE A 14 4.59 -44.97 30.02
C PHE A 14 3.34 -45.06 30.92
N SER A 15 3.21 -44.14 31.87
CA SER A 15 1.99 -44.03 32.66
C SER A 15 0.90 -43.31 31.85
N LEU A 16 -0.36 -43.76 31.94
CA LEU A 16 -1.48 -43.15 31.21
C LEU A 16 -1.63 -41.65 31.54
N ILE A 17 -1.32 -41.25 32.79
CA ILE A 17 -1.34 -39.86 33.22
C ILE A 17 -0.31 -38.99 32.48
N GLU A 18 0.85 -39.55 32.13
CA GLU A 18 1.94 -38.82 31.45
C GLU A 18 1.52 -38.44 30.04
N THR A 19 0.85 -39.36 29.33
CA THR A 19 0.30 -39.07 28.01
C THR A 19 -0.83 -38.03 28.05
N MET A 20 -1.69 -38.04 29.07
CA MET A 20 -2.77 -37.05 29.18
C MET A 20 -2.23 -35.65 29.46
N VAL A 21 -1.22 -35.52 30.33
CA VAL A 21 -0.56 -34.24 30.60
C VAL A 21 0.20 -33.74 29.37
N ALA A 22 0.90 -34.63 28.65
CA ALA A 22 1.58 -34.26 27.41
C ALA A 22 0.60 -33.73 26.35
N LEU A 23 -0.53 -34.40 26.14
CA LEU A 23 -1.59 -33.93 25.22
C LEU A 23 -2.16 -32.58 25.65
N LEU A 24 -2.41 -32.37 26.94
CA LEU A 24 -2.90 -31.09 27.47
C LEU A 24 -1.94 -29.93 27.13
N ILE A 25 -0.65 -30.12 27.39
CA ILE A 25 0.38 -29.10 27.11
C ILE A 25 0.46 -28.82 25.60
N ILE A 26 0.41 -29.85 24.76
CA ILE A 26 0.43 -29.70 23.29
C ILE A 26 -0.78 -28.91 22.81
N CYS A 27 -1.98 -29.22 23.32
CA CYS A 27 -3.21 -28.49 22.96
C CYS A 27 -3.09 -26.99 23.29
N ILE A 28 -2.59 -26.65 24.49
CA ILE A 28 -2.37 -25.24 24.88
C ILE A 28 -1.32 -24.58 23.96
N GLY A 29 -0.25 -25.29 23.64
CA GLY A 29 0.80 -24.80 22.73
C GLY A 29 0.28 -24.49 21.33
N ILE A 30 -0.57 -25.36 20.76
CA ILE A 30 -1.16 -25.16 19.42
C ILE A 30 -2.11 -23.97 19.42
N LEU A 31 -2.95 -23.81 20.46
CA LEU A 31 -3.85 -22.65 20.57
C LEU A 31 -3.07 -21.34 20.62
N GLY A 32 -1.95 -21.31 21.36
CA GLY A 32 -1.05 -20.15 21.39
C GLY A 32 -0.45 -19.84 20.02
N LEU A 33 -0.02 -20.86 19.27
CA LEU A 33 0.55 -20.70 17.93
C LEU A 33 -0.47 -20.19 16.92
N VAL A 34 -1.70 -20.70 16.94
CA VAL A 34 -2.78 -20.25 16.04
C VAL A 34 -3.12 -18.78 16.29
N ALA A 35 -3.17 -18.35 17.55
CA ALA A 35 -3.41 -16.95 17.90
C ALA A 35 -2.30 -16.04 17.35
N LEU A 36 -1.03 -16.44 17.48
CA LEU A 36 0.11 -15.70 16.91
C LEU A 36 0.03 -15.67 15.38
N GLN A 37 -0.27 -16.79 14.73
CA GLN A 37 -0.36 -16.89 13.27
C GLN A 37 -1.45 -15.95 12.72
N GLY A 38 -2.61 -15.86 13.39
CA GLY A 38 -3.67 -14.93 13.02
C GLY A 38 -3.20 -13.47 13.00
N ARG A 39 -2.48 -13.05 14.05
CA ARG A 39 -1.89 -11.70 14.13
C ARG A 39 -0.82 -11.48 13.06
N ALA A 40 0.04 -12.47 12.83
CA ALA A 40 1.08 -12.38 11.80
C ALA A 40 0.50 -12.17 10.39
N VAL A 41 -0.60 -12.84 10.06
CA VAL A 41 -1.30 -12.66 8.77
C VAL A 41 -1.90 -11.26 8.64
N GLN A 42 -2.45 -10.69 9.70
CA GLN A 42 -2.96 -9.31 9.70
C GLN A 42 -1.84 -8.32 9.36
N TYR A 43 -0.73 -8.37 10.10
CA TYR A 43 0.43 -7.51 9.83
C TYR A 43 1.03 -7.70 8.44
N ALA A 44 1.07 -8.94 7.95
CA ALA A 44 1.55 -9.22 6.60
C ALA A 44 0.68 -8.52 5.53
N ASN A 45 -0.65 -8.52 5.70
CA ASN A 45 -1.56 -7.85 4.77
C ASN A 45 -1.42 -6.32 4.82
N GLU A 46 -1.30 -5.72 6.01
CA GLU A 46 -1.09 -4.27 6.16
C GLU A 46 0.23 -3.82 5.52
N ASN A 47 1.31 -4.57 5.78
CA ASN A 47 2.62 -4.32 5.17
C ASN A 47 2.56 -4.45 3.64
N ALA A 48 1.85 -5.45 3.12
CA ALA A 48 1.66 -5.61 1.68
C ALA A 48 0.93 -4.41 1.06
N GLN A 49 -0.11 -3.88 1.70
CA GLN A 49 -0.83 -2.69 1.22
C GLN A 49 0.06 -1.44 1.21
N ARG A 50 0.82 -1.20 2.29
CA ARG A 50 1.79 -0.09 2.35
C ARG A 50 2.85 -0.22 1.27
N ASN A 51 3.36 -1.43 1.04
CA ASN A 51 4.34 -1.69 0.00
C ASN A 51 3.77 -1.45 -1.40
N ASN A 52 2.54 -1.92 -1.68
CA ASN A 52 1.87 -1.65 -2.95
C ASN A 52 1.65 -0.14 -3.17
N ALA A 53 1.26 0.61 -2.14
CA ALA A 53 1.11 2.06 -2.23
C ALA A 53 2.45 2.76 -2.53
N ALA A 54 3.54 2.34 -1.88
CA ALA A 54 4.87 2.88 -2.16
C ALA A 54 5.34 2.56 -3.58
N MET A 55 5.11 1.34 -4.08
CA MET A 55 5.40 0.95 -5.46
C MET A 55 4.61 1.81 -6.46
N LEU A 56 3.30 1.97 -6.26
CA LEU A 56 2.44 2.80 -7.12
C LEU A 56 2.87 4.27 -7.12
N ALA A 57 3.33 4.80 -5.99
CA ALA A 57 3.86 6.16 -5.91
C ALA A 57 5.15 6.29 -6.72
N ASN A 58 6.08 5.33 -6.57
CA ASN A 58 7.33 5.31 -7.35
C ASN A 58 7.07 5.17 -8.85
N ASP A 59 6.13 4.31 -9.25
CA ASP A 59 5.74 4.17 -10.66
C ASP A 59 5.25 5.51 -11.23
N LEU A 60 4.44 6.24 -10.46
CA LEU A 60 3.97 7.57 -10.86
C LEU A 60 5.10 8.60 -10.96
N ILE A 61 6.08 8.54 -10.05
CA ILE A 61 7.28 9.40 -10.12
C ILE A 61 8.06 9.11 -11.41
N GLU A 62 8.26 7.84 -11.76
CA GLU A 62 8.98 7.47 -12.97
C GLU A 62 8.22 7.86 -14.24
N LEU A 63 6.88 7.72 -14.26
CA LEU A 63 6.04 8.23 -15.34
C LEU A 63 6.21 9.75 -15.51
N MET A 64 6.21 10.48 -14.41
CA MET A 64 6.44 11.93 -14.38
C MET A 64 7.84 12.32 -14.88
N ARG A 65 8.89 11.59 -14.48
CA ARG A 65 10.26 11.79 -14.97
C ARG A 65 10.39 11.52 -16.46
N SER A 66 9.71 10.49 -16.96
CA SER A 66 9.71 10.14 -18.38
C SER A 66 9.09 11.22 -19.27
N ASN A 67 8.13 11.98 -18.74
CA ASN A 67 7.40 13.04 -19.44
C ASN A 67 7.61 14.40 -18.76
N ARG A 68 8.89 14.76 -18.56
CA ARG A 68 9.30 15.97 -17.85
C ARG A 68 8.71 17.25 -18.44
N SER A 69 8.44 17.29 -19.75
CA SER A 69 7.81 18.42 -20.47
C SER A 69 6.38 18.73 -20.03
N ALA A 70 5.66 17.78 -19.43
CA ALA A 70 4.35 18.04 -18.84
C ALA A 70 4.44 18.67 -17.45
N LEU A 71 5.63 18.67 -16.82
CA LEU A 71 5.88 19.21 -15.48
C LEU A 71 6.72 20.48 -15.49
N ILE A 72 7.66 20.59 -16.42
CA ILE A 72 8.65 21.67 -16.49
C ILE A 72 8.35 22.56 -17.70
N ASP A 73 8.39 23.88 -17.50
CA ASP A 73 8.24 24.88 -18.55
C ASP A 73 9.56 25.13 -19.32
N GLY A 74 9.53 26.06 -20.27
CA GLY A 74 10.72 26.42 -21.05
C GLY A 74 11.84 27.05 -20.22
N ASP A 75 11.53 27.57 -19.03
CA ASP A 75 12.48 28.21 -18.11
C ASP A 75 13.14 27.21 -17.16
N GLY A 76 12.79 25.92 -17.28
CA GLY A 76 13.33 24.86 -16.41
C GLY A 76 12.67 24.83 -15.03
N LEU A 77 11.55 25.54 -14.83
CA LEU A 77 10.80 25.59 -13.59
C LEU A 77 9.57 24.69 -13.65
N LEU A 78 9.08 24.26 -12.48
CA LEU A 78 7.80 23.56 -12.41
C LEU A 78 6.67 24.46 -12.92
N ARG A 79 5.88 23.93 -13.85
CA ARG A 79 4.66 24.55 -14.36
C ARG A 79 3.70 24.81 -13.22
N ASN A 80 3.02 25.96 -13.24
CA ASN A 80 1.95 26.25 -12.27
C ASN A 80 0.74 25.31 -12.46
N ALA A 81 0.46 24.93 -13.71
CA ALA A 81 -0.57 23.97 -14.07
C ALA A 81 0.04 22.85 -14.92
N SER A 82 -0.11 21.62 -14.44
CA SER A 82 0.30 20.39 -15.12
C SER A 82 -0.87 19.42 -15.19
N SER A 83 -0.96 18.66 -16.27
CA SER A 83 -1.91 17.56 -16.40
C SER A 83 -1.68 16.43 -15.39
N TYR A 84 -0.50 16.37 -14.74
CA TYR A 84 -0.26 15.44 -13.62
C TYR A 84 -0.87 15.90 -12.31
N TYR A 85 -1.13 17.20 -12.15
CA TYR A 85 -1.62 17.74 -10.89
C TYR A 85 -3.09 17.41 -10.69
N LYS A 86 -3.41 17.01 -9.47
CA LYS A 86 -4.74 16.61 -9.03
C LYS A 86 -4.98 17.11 -7.61
N ALA A 87 -5.85 18.09 -7.47
CA ALA A 87 -6.27 18.61 -6.18
C ALA A 87 -7.23 17.64 -5.45
N ALA A 88 -7.32 17.78 -4.12
CA ALA A 88 -8.35 17.10 -3.34
C ALA A 88 -9.75 17.51 -3.84
N GLY A 89 -10.64 16.53 -3.98
CA GLY A 89 -12.00 16.75 -4.49
C GLY A 89 -12.12 16.72 -6.02
N SER A 90 -11.02 16.77 -6.77
CA SER A 90 -11.01 16.58 -8.22
C SER A 90 -10.96 15.10 -8.59
N SER A 91 -11.64 14.72 -9.68
CA SER A 91 -11.55 13.37 -10.24
C SER A 91 -10.28 13.20 -11.07
N PHE A 92 -9.70 12.00 -11.04
CA PHE A 92 -8.66 11.63 -11.99
C PHE A 92 -9.20 11.58 -13.43
N PRO A 93 -8.35 11.82 -14.45
CA PRO A 93 -8.73 11.64 -15.83
C PRO A 93 -9.08 10.17 -16.09
N THR A 94 -10.14 9.95 -16.86
CA THR A 94 -10.55 8.61 -17.33
C THR A 94 -10.32 8.43 -18.83
N ALA A 95 -10.21 9.54 -19.56
CA ALA A 95 -9.95 9.54 -20.99
C ALA A 95 -8.49 9.18 -21.27
N GLN A 96 -8.29 8.27 -22.21
CA GLN A 96 -6.99 7.93 -22.78
C GLN A 96 -6.95 8.43 -24.21
N THR A 97 -5.80 8.95 -24.64
CA THR A 97 -5.57 9.37 -26.02
C THR A 97 -4.89 8.23 -26.75
N THR A 98 -5.59 7.55 -27.66
CA THR A 98 -5.06 6.38 -28.39
C THR A 98 -3.76 6.68 -29.15
N ALA A 99 -3.64 7.89 -29.70
CA ALA A 99 -2.44 8.34 -30.40
C ALA A 99 -1.17 8.37 -29.51
N CYS A 100 -1.33 8.42 -28.18
CA CYS A 100 -0.20 8.28 -27.24
C CYS A 100 0.35 6.85 -27.16
N LEU A 101 -0.43 5.86 -27.60
CA LEU A 101 -0.13 4.43 -27.48
C LEU A 101 0.19 3.80 -28.84
N ASP A 102 0.19 4.60 -29.91
CA ASP A 102 0.55 4.19 -31.26
C ASP A 102 1.69 5.07 -31.83
N GLY A 103 2.11 4.78 -33.06
CA GLY A 103 3.22 5.49 -33.72
C GLY A 103 2.93 6.95 -34.11
N THR A 104 1.69 7.43 -33.96
CA THR A 104 1.29 8.81 -34.28
C THR A 104 1.89 9.80 -33.27
N GLY A 105 2.03 9.37 -32.02
CA GLY A 105 2.47 10.22 -30.91
C GLY A 105 1.40 11.21 -30.44
N CYS A 106 1.66 11.85 -29.31
CA CYS A 106 0.77 12.85 -28.72
C CYS A 106 1.55 13.93 -27.96
N THR A 107 0.87 14.99 -27.52
CA THR A 107 1.53 16.05 -26.73
C THR A 107 1.88 15.56 -25.33
N ALA A 108 2.84 16.22 -24.68
CA ALA A 108 3.23 15.93 -23.29
C ALA A 108 2.02 15.93 -22.33
N ASP A 109 1.10 16.88 -22.49
CA ASP A 109 -0.09 16.99 -21.65
C ASP A 109 -1.09 15.85 -21.94
N GLN A 110 -1.25 15.42 -23.20
CA GLN A 110 -2.07 14.25 -23.56
C GLN A 110 -1.47 12.94 -23.05
N MET A 111 -0.14 12.83 -23.07
CA MET A 111 0.55 11.67 -22.51
C MET A 111 0.36 11.61 -20.99
N ALA A 112 0.47 12.75 -20.30
CA ALA A 112 0.27 12.83 -18.86
C ALA A 112 -1.16 12.42 -18.44
N THR A 113 -2.20 12.90 -19.14
CA THR A 113 -3.58 12.49 -18.85
C THR A 113 -3.81 11.00 -19.11
N THR A 114 -3.24 10.46 -20.19
CA THR A 114 -3.33 9.04 -20.54
C THR A 114 -2.64 8.17 -19.49
N GLN A 115 -1.41 8.52 -19.10
CA GLN A 115 -0.65 7.81 -18.06
C GLN A 115 -1.37 7.85 -16.71
N LEU A 116 -1.90 9.01 -16.29
CA LEU A 116 -2.69 9.09 -15.06
C LEU A 116 -3.95 8.23 -15.11
N ALA A 117 -4.64 8.19 -16.25
CA ALA A 117 -5.82 7.35 -16.41
C ALA A 117 -5.47 5.86 -16.27
N GLN A 118 -4.37 5.42 -16.87
CA GLN A 118 -3.88 4.04 -16.77
C GLN A 118 -3.40 3.69 -15.36
N TRP A 119 -2.59 4.56 -14.75
CA TRP A 119 -2.12 4.42 -13.38
C TRP A 119 -3.29 4.34 -12.40
N THR A 120 -4.32 5.17 -12.58
CA THR A 120 -5.54 5.12 -11.76
C THR A 120 -6.24 3.77 -11.85
N GLN A 121 -6.27 3.11 -13.01
CA GLN A 121 -6.82 1.75 -13.11
C GLN A 121 -5.96 0.73 -12.34
N GLN A 122 -4.63 0.86 -12.39
CA GLN A 122 -3.75 -0.01 -11.61
C GLN A 122 -3.93 0.17 -10.11
N VAL A 123 -4.09 1.42 -9.64
CA VAL A 123 -4.40 1.73 -8.24
C VAL A 123 -5.69 1.04 -7.80
N ARG A 124 -6.75 1.13 -8.62
CA ARG A 124 -8.05 0.50 -8.33
C ARG A 124 -7.97 -1.03 -8.24
N ASN A 125 -7.05 -1.65 -8.97
CA ASN A 125 -6.86 -3.10 -8.95
C ASN A 125 -5.94 -3.56 -7.80
N SER A 126 -5.11 -2.68 -7.27
CA SER A 126 -4.03 -3.05 -6.34
C SER A 126 -4.32 -2.69 -4.88
N LEU A 127 -5.15 -1.65 -4.64
CA LEU A 127 -5.46 -1.16 -3.30
C LEU A 127 -6.95 -1.32 -2.97
N PRO A 128 -7.27 -1.61 -1.70
CA PRO A 128 -8.66 -1.64 -1.24
C PRO A 128 -9.21 -0.21 -1.20
N LEU A 129 -10.08 0.10 -2.15
CA LEU A 129 -10.81 1.38 -2.23
C LEU A 129 -12.27 1.18 -1.88
N ASP A 130 -12.94 2.30 -1.59
CA ASP A 130 -14.37 2.33 -1.41
C ASP A 130 -15.11 2.19 -2.75
N SER A 131 -16.29 1.57 -2.74
CA SER A 131 -17.10 1.35 -3.96
C SER A 131 -17.55 2.65 -4.64
N THR A 132 -17.60 3.75 -3.89
CA THR A 132 -17.96 5.09 -4.38
C THR A 132 -16.76 5.89 -4.89
N LEU A 133 -15.54 5.35 -4.80
CA LEU A 133 -14.28 5.99 -5.19
C LEU A 133 -14.07 7.38 -4.55
N SER A 134 -14.68 7.63 -3.40
CA SER A 134 -14.58 8.90 -2.70
C SER A 134 -13.18 9.11 -2.12
N LEU A 135 -12.45 8.04 -1.79
CA LEU A 135 -11.04 8.12 -1.42
C LEU A 135 -10.20 8.64 -2.57
N LEU A 136 -10.37 8.05 -3.76
CA LEU A 136 -9.66 8.43 -4.96
C LEU A 136 -9.90 9.91 -5.32
N LYS A 137 -11.13 10.40 -5.11
CA LYS A 137 -11.49 11.79 -5.36
C LYS A 137 -10.95 12.75 -4.30
N ASN A 138 -11.14 12.44 -3.01
CA ASN A 138 -10.93 13.40 -1.93
C ASN A 138 -9.56 13.31 -1.27
N GLN A 139 -8.95 12.13 -1.22
CA GLN A 139 -7.75 11.87 -0.42
C GLN A 139 -6.48 11.72 -1.26
N TYR A 140 -6.61 11.38 -2.55
CA TYR A 140 -5.44 11.40 -3.43
C TYR A 140 -5.15 12.83 -3.84
N VAL A 141 -3.88 13.22 -3.75
CA VAL A 141 -3.45 14.56 -4.08
C VAL A 141 -2.11 14.49 -4.79
N ILE A 142 -1.99 15.18 -5.92
CA ILE A 142 -0.74 15.35 -6.65
C ILE A 142 -0.58 16.84 -6.89
N CYS A 143 0.41 17.46 -6.27
CA CYS A 143 0.51 18.91 -6.29
C CYS A 143 1.95 19.37 -6.13
N ARG A 144 2.17 20.62 -6.54
CA ARG A 144 3.40 21.34 -6.31
C ARG A 144 3.47 21.85 -4.86
N THR A 145 4.64 21.72 -4.23
CA THR A 145 4.88 22.19 -2.86
C THR A 145 6.32 22.66 -2.64
N ASP A 146 6.48 23.63 -1.76
CA ASP A 146 7.74 24.12 -1.18
C ASP A 146 7.98 23.58 0.23
N ASN A 147 6.94 23.03 0.88
CA ASN A 147 7.02 22.41 2.18
C ASN A 147 6.28 21.06 2.20
N PRO A 148 6.88 19.98 1.67
CA PRO A 148 6.24 18.66 1.62
C PRO A 148 6.03 18.03 3.00
N SER A 149 6.63 18.61 4.05
CA SER A 149 6.53 18.15 5.44
C SER A 149 5.30 18.73 6.17
N ASP A 150 4.61 19.70 5.58
CA ASP A 150 3.38 20.27 6.15
C ASP A 150 2.24 19.26 6.05
N GLU A 151 1.74 18.78 7.18
CA GLU A 151 0.70 17.75 7.21
C GLU A 151 -0.71 18.30 6.94
N ASP A 152 -0.94 19.57 7.27
CA ASP A 152 -2.23 20.26 7.21
C ASP A 152 -2.46 20.91 5.84
N ALA A 153 -1.41 21.50 5.27
CA ALA A 153 -1.44 22.19 3.98
C ALA A 153 -0.32 21.70 3.05
N PRO A 154 -0.34 20.40 2.65
CA PRO A 154 0.78 19.79 1.91
C PRO A 154 0.98 20.33 0.49
N CYS A 155 0.01 21.10 -0.04
CA CYS A 155 0.03 21.69 -1.37
C CYS A 155 0.02 23.21 -1.31
N SER A 156 1.19 23.84 -1.42
CA SER A 156 1.29 25.30 -1.50
C SER A 156 1.06 25.84 -2.92
N GLY A 157 1.20 24.99 -3.95
CA GLY A 157 1.16 25.42 -5.35
C GLY A 157 2.44 26.14 -5.80
N THR A 158 3.41 26.31 -4.90
CA THR A 158 4.72 26.93 -5.12
C THR A 158 5.83 25.93 -4.82
N GLY A 159 7.10 26.27 -5.10
CA GLY A 159 8.26 25.41 -4.78
C GLY A 159 8.76 24.58 -5.95
N SER A 160 9.76 23.73 -5.70
CA SER A 160 10.40 22.90 -6.74
C SER A 160 10.11 21.41 -6.60
N SER A 161 9.25 21.04 -5.64
CA SER A 161 8.91 19.66 -5.37
C SER A 161 7.47 19.35 -5.80
N VAL A 162 7.26 18.12 -6.26
CA VAL A 162 5.93 17.54 -6.47
C VAL A 162 5.69 16.53 -5.36
N LEU A 163 4.58 16.70 -4.66
CA LEU A 163 4.08 15.79 -3.65
C LEU A 163 3.04 14.85 -4.27
N ILE A 164 3.12 13.57 -3.92
CA ILE A 164 2.14 12.54 -4.23
C ILE A 164 1.62 11.98 -2.91
N GLN A 165 0.30 12.01 -2.75
CA GLN A 165 -0.41 11.38 -1.65
C GLN A 165 -1.35 10.29 -2.20
N ILE A 166 -1.17 9.07 -1.69
CA ILE A 166 -1.99 7.89 -2.00
C ILE A 166 -2.70 7.47 -0.72
N ALA A 167 -3.97 7.07 -0.83
CA ALA A 167 -4.77 6.62 0.30
C ALA A 167 -5.50 5.30 0.01
N TRP A 168 -5.70 4.48 1.04
CA TRP A 168 -6.47 3.24 0.94
C TRP A 168 -7.19 2.93 2.26
N LEU A 169 -8.11 1.96 2.22
CA LEU A 169 -8.80 1.47 3.41
C LEU A 169 -7.91 0.47 4.16
N GLY A 170 -7.63 0.75 5.43
CA GLY A 170 -7.02 -0.21 6.33
C GLY A 170 -7.96 -1.41 6.56
N LYS A 171 -7.38 -2.59 6.74
CA LYS A 171 -8.12 -3.83 7.00
C LYS A 171 -7.99 -4.22 8.47
N ASP A 172 -8.49 -3.37 9.36
CA ASP A 172 -8.65 -3.77 10.76
C ASP A 172 -9.91 -4.61 10.86
N THR A 173 -9.76 -5.92 11.00
CA THR A 173 -10.89 -6.78 11.37
C THR A 173 -11.25 -6.48 12.81
N CYS A 174 -12.48 -6.05 13.04
CA CYS A 174 -13.06 -5.96 14.37
C CYS A 174 -12.74 -7.24 15.17
N PRO A 175 -12.12 -7.13 16.35
CA PRO A 175 -11.92 -8.29 17.22
C PRO A 175 -13.27 -8.98 17.44
N SER A 176 -13.32 -10.30 17.23
CA SER A 176 -14.54 -11.08 17.39
C SER A 176 -15.02 -10.97 18.85
N GLY A 177 -16.15 -10.26 19.05
CA GLY A 177 -16.76 -10.03 20.37
C GLY A 177 -16.77 -8.57 20.83
N GLU A 178 -16.16 -7.64 20.08
CA GLU A 178 -16.19 -6.20 20.38
C GLU A 178 -17.07 -5.43 19.40
N ASN A 179 -17.77 -4.40 19.90
CA ASN A 179 -18.51 -3.47 19.06
C ASN A 179 -17.53 -2.47 18.46
N CYS A 180 -17.20 -2.64 17.17
CA CYS A 180 -16.37 -1.66 16.49
C CYS A 180 -17.04 -0.30 16.43
N THR A 181 -16.28 0.74 16.76
CA THR A 181 -16.71 2.11 16.61
C THR A 181 -16.63 2.49 15.13
N ALA A 182 -17.33 3.56 14.73
CA ALA A 182 -17.25 4.08 13.35
C ALA A 182 -15.81 4.49 12.94
N LEU A 183 -14.89 4.61 13.90
CA LEU A 183 -13.46 4.88 13.68
C LEU A 183 -12.71 3.65 13.14
N ASP A 184 -13.19 2.44 13.41
CA ASP A 184 -12.51 1.18 13.06
C ASP A 184 -12.95 0.67 11.68
N SER A 185 -14.21 0.87 11.29
CA SER A 185 -14.78 0.38 10.02
C SER A 185 -14.34 1.16 8.78
N ASN A 186 -13.55 2.22 8.92
CA ASN A 186 -13.18 3.09 7.81
C ASN A 186 -11.85 3.82 8.02
N ARG A 187 -10.93 3.21 8.79
CA ARG A 187 -9.59 3.76 9.03
C ARG A 187 -8.88 3.93 7.69
N ARG A 188 -8.56 5.17 7.37
CA ARG A 188 -7.87 5.53 6.13
C ARG A 188 -6.38 5.59 6.39
N GLU A 189 -5.64 4.82 5.61
CA GLU A 189 -4.19 4.87 5.61
C GLU A 189 -3.73 5.73 4.44
N PHE A 190 -2.61 6.42 4.62
CA PHE A 190 -2.01 7.24 3.58
C PHE A 190 -0.51 7.00 3.47
N TYR A 191 0.00 7.17 2.26
CA TYR A 191 1.41 7.19 1.93
C TYR A 191 1.70 8.49 1.19
N ARG A 192 2.71 9.22 1.66
CA ARG A 192 3.16 10.49 1.08
C ARG A 192 4.61 10.37 0.66
N VAL A 193 4.90 10.88 -0.52
CA VAL A 193 6.27 11.04 -1.02
C VAL A 193 6.36 12.36 -1.77
N SER A 194 7.51 13.01 -1.70
CA SER A 194 7.81 14.17 -2.53
C SER A 194 9.10 13.95 -3.31
N PHE A 195 9.18 14.54 -4.50
CA PHE A 195 10.37 14.49 -5.33
C PHE A 195 10.51 15.78 -6.14
N GLN A 196 11.72 16.05 -6.59
CA GLN A 196 12.01 17.12 -7.55
C GLN A 196 12.26 16.48 -8.93
N PRO A 197 11.46 16.81 -9.95
CA PRO A 197 11.57 16.22 -11.30
C PRO A 197 12.79 16.70 -12.07
#